data_AF-A0A812WT52-F1
#
_entry.id   AF-A0A812WT52-F1
#
_cell.length_a   1.000
_cell.length_b   1.000
_cell.length_c   1.000
_cell.angle_alpha   90.00
_cell.angle_beta   90.00
_cell.angle_gamma   90.00
#
_symmetry.space_group_name_H-M   'P 1'
#
loop_
_entity.id
_entity.type
_entity.pdbx_description
1 polymer ?
#
loop_
_entity_poly.entity_id
_entity_poly.type
_entity_poly.pdbx_seq_one_letter_code
_entity_poly.pdbx_strand_id
1 'polypeptide(L)'
;MDVAMEPKEPEGSKPRPLPSAAQLRAELHEAVQRLSFAELHSSTQQLGGPLSSLPRFLQDGLAAASAQRMRAHLGMREYSRAAHALQGGPSPGKGLYSEPWALFFKSYALYLAGEKRREEDAAEVSDPAESSRVCNTELKALEEDLSAFYQERKLDGLGLYVYGIVLKGLELKEDARRVLLESVHAFPCNWSAWLDIISISADLDDIDNEGCEGVRLPAHWMSSFFEAALHMELQRNESARDLYVMLRASFPESPYIASQIATCFYNLRNFDASQAAFEELRRRDPYRLSSLDTFSNILFVKEQAAALSHLARQAVKIDKYTPEACIIIGNYYSLKGEHEKAVVYFRRALALNRHFTPAWILMGHEFMEMKNTAAAIDAYRTAVTINRRDYRAWYGLGQTYELLSLHFYALFYYRRAMSLRPDDARMWCAMAQCYDHMDRKAEALKCYEKAHRCGDRERMALPRLARLHRDHGDRRQAAAYYSQMLEQSGHARVANVAAGWVCLM
;
A
#
# COMPACT_ATOMS: atom_id res chain seq x y z
N MET A 1 9.55 52.90 0.72
CA MET A 1 8.91 52.15 1.81
C MET A 1 8.09 51.06 1.14
N ASP A 2 8.76 49.99 0.71
CA ASP A 2 8.09 48.82 0.16
C ASP A 2 8.45 47.66 1.08
N VAL A 3 7.47 47.32 1.92
CA VAL A 3 7.58 46.27 2.93
C VAL A 3 7.52 44.93 2.20
N ALA A 4 8.61 44.19 2.28
CA ALA A 4 8.68 42.80 1.87
C ALA A 4 7.63 41.99 2.65
N MET A 5 6.66 41.41 1.93
CA MET A 5 5.82 40.35 2.49
C MET A 5 6.64 39.05 2.50
N GLU A 6 7.03 38.64 3.69
CA GLU A 6 7.52 37.29 3.95
C GLU A 6 6.44 36.26 3.58
N PRO A 7 6.80 35.13 2.94
CA PRO A 7 5.86 34.05 2.68
C PRO A 7 5.50 33.38 4.02
N LYS A 8 4.20 33.42 4.37
CA LYS A 8 3.65 32.63 5.49
C LYS A 8 3.93 31.14 5.24
N GLU A 9 4.68 30.52 6.14
CA GLU A 9 4.79 29.06 6.23
C GLU A 9 3.38 28.45 6.40
N PRO A 10 3.07 27.30 5.76
CA PRO A 10 1.81 26.61 6.01
C PRO A 10 1.79 26.06 7.44
N GLU A 11 0.85 26.53 8.27
CA GLU A 11 0.62 26.10 9.66
C GLU A 11 0.16 24.61 9.81
N GLY A 12 0.44 23.73 8.85
CA GLY A 12 0.00 22.34 8.81
C GLY A 12 1.00 21.28 9.29
N SER A 13 2.22 21.66 9.69
CA SER A 13 3.33 20.70 9.88
C SER A 13 3.74 20.41 11.32
N LYS A 14 3.00 20.89 12.33
CA LYS A 14 3.26 20.55 13.73
C LYS A 14 2.34 19.39 14.15
N PRO A 15 2.87 18.24 14.58
CA PRO A 15 2.05 17.12 15.01
C PRO A 15 1.17 17.57 16.19
N ARG A 16 -0.09 17.12 16.18
CA ARG A 16 -1.04 17.43 17.24
C ARG A 16 -0.45 16.98 18.59
N PRO A 17 -0.62 17.75 19.67
CA PRO A 17 0.06 17.49 20.93
C PRO A 17 -0.24 16.08 21.42
N LEU A 18 0.82 15.31 21.66
CA LEU A 18 0.68 13.95 22.18
C LEU A 18 0.25 14.01 23.66
N PRO A 19 -0.71 13.17 24.09
CA PRO A 19 -1.04 13.03 25.49
C PRO A 19 0.16 12.48 26.27
N SER A 20 0.14 12.61 27.60
CA SER A 20 1.20 12.07 28.44
C SER A 20 1.39 10.57 28.21
N ALA A 21 2.63 10.06 28.36
CA ALA A 21 2.94 8.65 28.09
C ALA A 21 2.04 7.66 28.88
N ALA A 22 1.57 8.05 30.07
CA ALA A 22 0.64 7.26 30.88
C ALA A 22 -0.78 7.23 30.30
N GLN A 23 -1.31 8.36 29.86
CA GLN A 23 -2.62 8.45 29.20
C GLN A 23 -2.61 7.67 27.88
N LEU A 24 -1.53 7.80 27.11
CA LEU A 24 -1.37 7.10 25.85
C LEU A 24 -1.33 5.58 26.03
N ARG A 25 -0.60 5.08 27.05
CA ARG A 25 -0.59 3.65 27.40
C ARG A 25 -1.95 3.15 27.86
N ALA A 26 -2.69 3.93 28.65
CA ALA A 26 -4.02 3.54 29.12
C ALA A 26 -5.02 3.43 27.96
N GLU A 27 -5.03 4.43 27.08
CA GLU A 27 -5.88 4.46 25.89
C GLU A 27 -5.54 3.32 24.91
N LEU A 28 -4.25 3.10 24.62
CA LEU A 28 -3.80 1.97 23.81
C LEU A 28 -4.20 0.63 24.41
N HIS A 29 -4.04 0.46 25.72
CA HIS A 29 -4.38 -0.79 26.38
C HIS A 29 -5.88 -1.06 26.33
N GLU A 30 -6.73 -0.05 26.56
CA GLU A 30 -8.18 -0.17 26.39
C GLU A 30 -8.55 -0.48 24.94
N ALA A 31 -7.95 0.22 23.98
CA ALA A 31 -8.20 -0.01 22.56
C ALA A 31 -7.79 -1.42 22.13
N VAL A 32 -6.61 -1.90 22.53
CA VAL A 32 -6.13 -3.26 22.25
C VAL A 32 -7.05 -4.30 22.88
N GLN A 33 -7.55 -4.08 24.10
CA GLN A 33 -8.52 -4.98 24.72
C GLN A 33 -9.83 -5.04 23.91
N ARG A 34 -10.37 -3.89 23.50
CA ARG A 34 -11.61 -3.83 22.70
C ARG A 34 -11.43 -4.44 21.31
N LEU A 35 -10.32 -4.12 20.64
CA LEU A 35 -10.02 -4.58 19.27
C LEU A 35 -9.59 -6.06 19.22
N SER A 36 -8.89 -6.56 20.25
CA SER A 36 -8.54 -7.99 20.34
C SER A 36 -9.73 -8.84 20.69
N PHE A 37 -10.64 -8.32 21.51
CA PHE A 37 -11.93 -8.93 21.72
C PHE A 37 -12.74 -8.97 20.41
N ALA A 38 -12.61 -7.92 19.57
CA ALA A 38 -13.20 -7.83 18.24
C ALA A 38 -12.56 -8.68 17.13
N GLU A 39 -11.45 -9.37 17.42
CA GLU A 39 -10.64 -10.10 16.41
C GLU A 39 -10.20 -9.25 15.20
N LEU A 40 -10.09 -7.93 15.39
CA LEU A 40 -9.46 -7.02 14.43
C LEU A 40 -7.94 -7.15 14.56
N HIS A 41 -7.43 -8.29 14.08
CA HIS A 41 -6.03 -8.71 14.19
C HIS A 41 -5.08 -7.70 13.54
N SER A 42 -5.49 -7.06 12.44
CA SER A 42 -4.72 -5.98 11.79
C SER A 42 -4.58 -4.75 12.69
N SER A 43 -5.66 -4.28 13.33
CA SER A 43 -5.61 -3.13 14.24
C SER A 43 -4.82 -3.45 15.52
N THR A 44 -4.95 -4.66 16.06
CA THR A 44 -4.26 -5.07 17.29
C THR A 44 -2.77 -5.32 17.11
N GLN A 45 -2.37 -5.91 15.99
CA GLN A 45 -0.96 -6.15 15.66
C GLN A 45 -0.19 -4.84 15.52
N GLN A 46 -0.83 -3.77 15.02
CA GLN A 46 -0.20 -2.46 14.86
C GLN A 46 -0.09 -1.68 16.17
N LEU A 47 -0.95 -1.95 17.15
CA LEU A 47 -0.98 -1.25 18.45
C LEU A 47 -0.16 -1.96 19.55
N GLY A 48 0.30 -3.20 19.33
CA GLY A 48 1.44 -3.80 20.07
C GLY A 48 1.25 -4.11 21.56
N GLY A 49 0.07 -4.56 22.00
CA GLY A 49 -0.19 -4.87 23.43
C GLY A 49 -0.39 -6.36 23.76
N PRO A 50 -0.05 -6.81 24.99
CA PRO A 50 -0.30 -8.19 25.44
C PRO A 50 -1.79 -8.49 25.63
N LEU A 51 -2.16 -9.75 25.33
CA LEU A 51 -3.51 -10.31 25.34
C LEU A 51 -3.75 -11.09 26.64
N SER A 52 -4.61 -10.64 27.57
CA SER A 52 -5.08 -11.59 28.61
C SER A 52 -6.35 -11.27 29.40
N SER A 53 -7.03 -10.12 29.27
CA SER A 53 -8.25 -9.87 30.09
C SER A 53 -9.48 -9.51 29.27
N LEU A 54 -10.64 -10.07 29.68
CA LEU A 54 -11.95 -9.61 29.24
C LEU A 54 -12.08 -8.10 29.47
N PRO A 55 -12.59 -7.33 28.49
CA PRO A 55 -12.85 -5.92 28.69
C PRO A 55 -13.77 -5.69 29.90
N ARG A 56 -13.54 -4.60 30.65
CA ARG A 56 -14.29 -4.29 31.89
C ARG A 56 -15.82 -4.23 31.71
N PHE A 57 -16.31 -3.97 30.50
CA PHE A 57 -17.75 -3.88 30.21
C PHE A 57 -18.48 -5.24 30.09
N LEU A 58 -17.77 -6.37 30.13
CA LEU A 58 -18.36 -7.72 30.01
C LEU A 58 -18.40 -8.51 31.34
N GLN A 59 -18.41 -7.83 32.49
CA GLN A 59 -18.41 -8.50 33.80
C GLN A 59 -19.78 -9.06 34.24
N ASP A 60 -20.86 -8.79 33.49
CA ASP A 60 -22.20 -9.30 33.78
C ASP A 60 -22.44 -10.73 33.24
N GLY A 61 -22.83 -11.66 34.12
CA GLY A 61 -22.71 -13.12 33.91
C GLY A 61 -23.42 -13.73 32.68
N LEU A 62 -24.60 -13.22 32.28
CA LEU A 62 -25.32 -13.72 31.09
C LEU A 62 -24.71 -13.19 29.77
N ALA A 63 -24.27 -11.94 29.77
CA ALA A 63 -23.58 -11.34 28.64
C ALA A 63 -22.18 -11.94 28.47
N ALA A 64 -21.47 -12.19 29.57
CA ALA A 64 -20.14 -12.79 29.60
C ALA A 64 -20.12 -14.18 28.97
N ALA A 65 -21.09 -15.05 29.29
CA ALA A 65 -21.13 -16.43 28.76
C ALA A 65 -21.41 -16.47 27.24
N SER A 66 -22.30 -15.62 26.74
CA SER A 66 -22.57 -15.52 25.29
C SER A 66 -21.39 -14.87 24.55
N ALA A 67 -20.76 -13.86 25.14
CA ALA A 67 -19.56 -13.21 24.62
C ALA A 67 -18.36 -14.17 24.55
N GLN A 68 -18.15 -15.02 25.56
CA GLN A 68 -17.11 -16.05 25.55
C GLN A 68 -17.36 -17.13 24.50
N ARG A 69 -18.60 -17.62 24.39
CA ARG A 69 -18.98 -18.60 23.34
C ARG A 69 -18.78 -18.03 21.94
N MET A 70 -19.23 -16.81 21.71
CA MET A 70 -19.02 -16.09 20.46
C MET A 70 -17.52 -15.98 20.16
N ARG A 71 -16.69 -15.54 21.11
CA ARG A 71 -15.24 -15.43 20.92
C ARG A 71 -14.59 -16.77 20.61
N ALA A 72 -15.04 -17.85 21.24
CA ALA A 72 -14.56 -19.20 20.93
C ALA A 72 -14.91 -19.60 19.48
N HIS A 73 -16.14 -19.33 19.03
CA HIS A 73 -16.53 -19.59 17.64
C HIS A 73 -15.81 -18.71 16.62
N LEU A 74 -15.59 -17.43 16.94
CA LEU A 74 -14.80 -16.51 16.10
C LEU A 74 -13.36 -17.00 15.94
N GLY A 75 -12.70 -17.38 17.05
CA GLY A 75 -11.35 -17.93 17.01
C GLY A 75 -11.23 -19.24 16.22
N MET A 76 -12.31 -20.02 16.15
CA MET A 76 -12.40 -21.24 15.31
C MET A 76 -12.85 -20.95 13.87
N ARG A 77 -13.03 -19.68 13.48
CA ARG A 77 -13.56 -19.23 12.19
C ARG A 77 -14.94 -19.79 11.84
N GLU A 78 -15.75 -20.08 12.85
CA GLU A 78 -17.15 -20.51 12.75
C GLU A 78 -18.10 -19.31 12.87
N TYR A 79 -17.99 -18.36 11.93
CA TYR A 79 -18.62 -17.06 12.03
C TYR A 79 -20.16 -17.11 12.13
N SER A 80 -20.83 -18.00 11.40
CA SER A 80 -22.29 -18.17 11.49
C SER A 80 -22.75 -18.65 12.87
N ARG A 81 -21.97 -19.51 13.52
CA ARG A 81 -22.25 -19.96 14.90
C ARG A 81 -21.99 -18.85 15.91
N ALA A 82 -20.94 -18.05 15.69
CA ALA A 82 -20.68 -16.87 16.51
C ALA A 82 -21.85 -15.87 16.44
N ALA A 83 -22.36 -15.59 15.24
CA ALA A 83 -23.54 -14.74 15.06
C ALA A 83 -24.78 -15.33 15.75
N HIS A 84 -25.02 -16.64 15.62
CA HIS A 84 -26.13 -17.32 16.27
C HIS A 84 -26.03 -17.34 17.81
N ALA A 85 -24.82 -17.40 18.38
CA ALA A 85 -24.61 -17.36 19.83
C ALA A 85 -25.06 -16.01 20.45
N LEU A 86 -25.09 -14.94 19.64
CA LEU A 86 -25.59 -13.62 20.02
C LEU A 86 -27.10 -13.47 19.79
N GLN A 87 -27.70 -14.44 19.08
CA GLN A 87 -29.09 -14.93 19.06
C GLN A 87 -30.14 -14.48 20.11
N GLY A 88 -29.69 -14.22 21.35
CA GLY A 88 -30.54 -14.36 22.53
C GLY A 88 -31.01 -15.82 22.73
N GLY A 89 -31.09 -16.27 23.98
CA GLY A 89 -31.84 -17.49 24.29
C GLY A 89 -33.34 -17.32 23.99
N PRO A 90 -34.15 -18.38 24.11
CA PRO A 90 -35.58 -18.42 23.74
C PRO A 90 -36.52 -17.50 24.55
N SER A 91 -36.01 -16.50 25.27
CA SER A 91 -36.81 -15.61 26.12
C SER A 91 -37.18 -14.32 25.38
N PRO A 92 -38.48 -14.05 25.13
CA PRO A 92 -38.92 -12.83 24.46
C PRO A 92 -38.74 -11.62 25.37
N GLY A 93 -38.08 -10.56 24.89
CA GLY A 93 -38.17 -9.21 25.48
C GLY A 93 -36.95 -8.69 26.26
N LYS A 94 -35.90 -9.49 26.48
CA LYS A 94 -34.57 -9.03 26.96
C LYS A 94 -33.46 -9.67 26.16
N GLY A 95 -33.43 -9.37 24.86
CA GLY A 95 -32.39 -9.87 23.98
C GLY A 95 -31.10 -9.08 24.19
N LEU A 96 -29.94 -9.77 24.22
CA LEU A 96 -28.62 -9.15 24.17
C LEU A 96 -28.45 -8.17 22.99
N TYR A 97 -29.33 -8.25 21.99
CA TYR A 97 -29.37 -7.41 20.79
C TYR A 97 -29.55 -5.91 21.02
N SER A 98 -30.01 -5.48 22.20
CA SER A 98 -30.10 -4.05 22.51
C SER A 98 -28.74 -3.42 22.81
N GLU A 99 -27.73 -4.22 23.12
CA GLU A 99 -26.41 -3.73 23.48
C GLU A 99 -25.57 -3.43 22.23
N PRO A 100 -24.98 -2.22 22.10
CA PRO A 100 -24.19 -1.82 20.94
C PRO A 100 -23.05 -2.79 20.60
N TRP A 101 -22.37 -3.35 21.62
CA TRP A 101 -21.30 -4.31 21.41
C TRP A 101 -21.81 -5.63 20.78
N ALA A 102 -22.97 -6.14 21.21
CA ALA A 102 -23.53 -7.39 20.68
C ALA A 102 -23.99 -7.21 19.23
N LEU A 103 -24.54 -6.04 18.88
CA LEU A 103 -24.87 -5.67 17.51
C LEU A 103 -23.61 -5.66 16.62
N PHE A 104 -22.55 -4.99 17.06
CA PHE A 104 -21.26 -4.98 16.34
C PHE A 104 -20.77 -6.40 16.05
N PHE A 105 -20.67 -7.25 17.07
CA PHE A 105 -20.12 -8.59 16.90
C PHE A 105 -20.96 -9.48 16.00
N LYS A 106 -22.29 -9.40 16.10
CA LYS A 106 -23.19 -10.15 15.24
C LYS A 106 -23.01 -9.71 13.79
N SER A 107 -23.09 -8.41 13.53
CA SER A 107 -22.98 -7.87 12.17
C SER A 107 -21.59 -8.13 11.58
N TYR A 108 -20.54 -8.02 12.38
CA TYR A 108 -19.17 -8.35 11.97
C TYR A 108 -18.99 -9.85 11.67
N ALA A 109 -19.53 -10.74 12.51
CA ALA A 109 -19.49 -12.17 12.27
C ALA A 109 -20.27 -12.56 10.99
N LEU A 110 -21.45 -11.98 10.75
CA LEU A 110 -22.20 -12.21 9.51
C LEU A 110 -21.44 -11.68 8.29
N TYR A 111 -20.83 -10.50 8.40
CA TYR A 111 -19.95 -9.96 7.36
C TYR A 111 -18.82 -10.94 7.04
N LEU A 112 -18.07 -11.40 8.04
CA LEU A 112 -16.98 -12.38 7.87
C LEU A 112 -17.45 -13.72 7.32
N ALA A 113 -18.64 -14.19 7.71
CA ALA A 113 -19.24 -15.41 7.16
C ALA A 113 -19.55 -15.26 5.66
N GLY A 114 -20.00 -14.09 5.25
CA GLY A 114 -20.23 -13.73 3.86
C GLY A 114 -18.93 -13.58 3.07
N GLU A 115 -17.91 -12.92 3.62
CA GLU A 115 -16.59 -12.77 2.98
C GLU A 115 -15.91 -14.13 2.79
N LYS A 116 -15.98 -15.00 3.80
CA LYS A 116 -15.45 -16.37 3.71
C LYS A 116 -16.12 -17.17 2.58
N ARG A 117 -17.45 -17.13 2.48
CA ARG A 117 -18.18 -17.78 1.38
C ARG A 117 -17.81 -17.19 0.03
N ARG A 118 -17.71 -15.86 -0.07
CA ARG A 118 -17.26 -15.18 -1.29
C ARG A 118 -15.88 -15.68 -1.71
N GLU A 119 -14.94 -15.83 -0.78
CA GLU A 119 -13.59 -16.36 -1.07
C GLU A 119 -13.61 -17.83 -1.51
N GLU A 120 -14.42 -18.67 -0.87
CA GLU A 120 -14.62 -20.08 -1.23
C GLU A 120 -15.21 -20.21 -2.64
N ASP A 121 -16.33 -19.54 -2.91
CA ASP A 121 -16.99 -19.51 -4.21
C ASP A 121 -16.06 -18.95 -5.30
N ALA A 122 -15.33 -17.87 -4.99
CA ALA A 122 -14.38 -17.27 -5.93
C ALA A 122 -13.17 -18.17 -6.22
N ALA A 123 -12.84 -19.12 -5.33
CA ALA A 123 -11.77 -20.10 -5.52
C ALA A 123 -12.21 -21.30 -6.38
N GLU A 124 -13.50 -21.63 -6.38
CA GLU A 124 -14.07 -22.69 -7.23
C GLU A 124 -14.21 -22.27 -8.69
N VAL A 125 -14.40 -20.97 -8.93
CA VAL A 125 -14.54 -20.41 -10.28
C VAL A 125 -13.18 -20.34 -11.00
N SER A 126 -13.07 -21.07 -12.11
CA SER A 126 -11.84 -21.11 -12.92
C SER A 126 -11.62 -19.87 -13.79
N ASP A 127 -12.69 -19.16 -14.19
CA ASP A 127 -12.60 -17.94 -14.99
C ASP A 127 -12.37 -16.71 -14.09
N PRO A 128 -11.25 -15.97 -14.24
CA PRO A 128 -10.99 -14.74 -13.49
C PRO A 128 -12.11 -13.68 -13.61
N ALA A 129 -12.80 -13.59 -14.75
CA ALA A 129 -13.86 -12.63 -14.97
C ALA A 129 -15.13 -12.97 -14.18
N GLU A 130 -15.50 -14.25 -14.12
CA GLU A 130 -16.62 -14.71 -13.30
C GLU A 130 -16.31 -14.65 -11.82
N SER A 131 -15.07 -14.97 -11.43
CA SER A 131 -14.60 -14.90 -10.06
C SER A 131 -14.68 -13.48 -9.48
N SER A 132 -14.46 -12.45 -10.31
CA SER A 132 -14.60 -11.04 -9.92
C SER A 132 -16.06 -10.59 -9.66
N ARG A 133 -17.05 -11.36 -10.14
CA ARG A 133 -18.48 -11.06 -9.95
C ARG A 133 -19.06 -11.67 -8.68
N VAL A 134 -18.32 -12.58 -8.05
CA VAL A 134 -18.74 -13.19 -6.80
C VAL A 134 -18.75 -12.13 -5.71
N CYS A 135 -19.93 -11.85 -5.17
CA CYS A 135 -20.14 -10.85 -4.14
C CYS A 135 -20.63 -11.49 -2.84
N ASN A 136 -20.44 -10.77 -1.74
CA ASN A 136 -20.93 -11.22 -0.45
C ASN A 136 -22.45 -11.03 -0.39
N THR A 137 -23.19 -12.14 -0.31
CA THR A 137 -24.67 -12.16 -0.32
C THR A 137 -25.30 -11.51 0.91
N GLU A 138 -24.57 -11.42 2.02
CA GLU A 138 -25.06 -10.86 3.28
C GLU A 138 -25.04 -9.33 3.30
N LEU A 139 -24.34 -8.67 2.36
CA LEU A 139 -24.14 -7.22 2.39
C LEU A 139 -25.45 -6.43 2.36
N LYS A 140 -26.42 -6.83 1.54
CA LYS A 140 -27.71 -6.12 1.43
C LYS A 140 -28.53 -6.22 2.71
N ALA A 141 -28.63 -7.43 3.28
CA ALA A 141 -29.33 -7.64 4.54
C ALA A 141 -28.67 -6.87 5.70
N LEU A 142 -27.33 -6.85 5.73
CA LEU A 142 -26.59 -6.08 6.73
C LEU A 142 -26.75 -4.57 6.55
N GLU A 143 -26.85 -4.07 5.32
CA GLU A 143 -27.10 -2.65 5.04
C GLU A 143 -28.50 -2.23 5.50
N GLU A 144 -29.53 -3.02 5.19
CA GLU A 144 -30.90 -2.77 5.66
C GLU A 144 -30.99 -2.76 7.19
N ASP A 145 -30.38 -3.73 7.86
CA ASP A 145 -30.36 -3.82 9.32
C ASP A 145 -29.58 -2.63 9.94
N LEU A 146 -28.36 -2.36 9.48
CA LEU A 146 -27.48 -1.34 10.08
C LEU A 146 -27.93 0.09 9.75
N SER A 147 -28.54 0.33 8.58
CA SER A 147 -29.05 1.64 8.20
C SER A 147 -30.15 2.12 9.15
N ALA A 148 -31.02 1.22 9.62
CA ALA A 148 -32.03 1.54 10.63
C ALA A 148 -31.40 2.01 11.96
N PHE A 149 -30.41 1.28 12.48
CA PHE A 149 -29.69 1.67 13.69
C PHE A 149 -28.85 2.95 13.51
N TYR A 150 -28.34 3.19 12.30
CA TYR A 150 -27.61 4.40 11.95
C TYR A 150 -28.52 5.63 11.98
N GLN A 151 -29.72 5.55 11.38
CA GLN A 151 -30.72 6.63 11.42
C GLN A 151 -31.16 6.95 12.85
N GLU A 152 -31.27 5.93 13.71
CA GLU A 152 -31.59 6.08 15.13
C GLU A 152 -30.40 6.54 16.00
N ARG A 153 -29.20 6.71 15.43
CA ARG A 153 -27.94 7.04 16.13
C ARG A 153 -27.59 6.08 17.28
N LYS A 154 -27.91 4.79 17.10
CA LYS A 154 -27.63 3.73 18.09
C LYS A 154 -26.30 3.00 17.86
N LEU A 155 -25.62 3.25 16.74
CA LEU A 155 -24.33 2.64 16.43
C LEU A 155 -23.20 3.30 17.23
N ASP A 156 -22.38 2.48 17.89
CA ASP A 156 -21.13 2.91 18.50
C ASP A 156 -20.00 2.99 17.46
N GLY A 157 -18.81 3.44 17.85
CA GLY A 157 -17.69 3.62 16.90
C GLY A 157 -17.33 2.36 16.11
N LEU A 158 -17.48 1.16 16.71
CA LEU A 158 -17.25 -0.12 16.05
C LEU A 158 -18.44 -0.53 15.17
N GLY A 159 -19.67 -0.29 15.58
CA GLY A 159 -20.87 -0.46 14.75
C GLY A 159 -20.86 0.41 13.49
N LEU A 160 -20.43 1.68 13.62
CA LEU A 160 -20.20 2.58 12.49
C LEU A 160 -19.09 2.04 11.57
N TYR A 161 -18.03 1.43 12.12
CA TYR A 161 -17.00 0.80 11.30
C TYR A 161 -17.57 -0.34 10.45
N VAL A 162 -18.37 -1.24 11.05
CA VAL A 162 -19.01 -2.35 10.32
C VAL A 162 -19.95 -1.83 9.24
N TYR A 163 -20.75 -0.80 9.55
CA TYR A 163 -21.61 -0.19 8.55
C TYR A 163 -20.80 0.42 7.38
N GLY A 164 -19.70 1.10 7.70
CA GLY A 164 -18.78 1.65 6.70
C GLY A 164 -18.17 0.59 5.76
N ILE A 165 -17.73 -0.56 6.28
CA ILE A 165 -17.19 -1.65 5.44
C ILE A 165 -18.28 -2.36 4.62
N VAL A 166 -19.52 -2.42 5.11
CA VAL A 166 -20.66 -2.94 4.33
C VAL A 166 -20.97 -2.02 3.16
N LEU A 167 -21.06 -0.71 3.39
CA LEU A 167 -21.25 0.29 2.33
C LEU A 167 -20.09 0.26 1.31
N LYS A 168 -18.85 0.08 1.78
CA LYS A 168 -17.67 -0.10 0.92
C LYS A 168 -17.82 -1.35 0.03
N GLY A 169 -18.29 -2.47 0.60
CA GLY A 169 -18.55 -3.71 -0.13
C GLY A 169 -19.69 -3.61 -1.15
N LEU A 170 -20.64 -2.69 -0.93
CA LEU A 170 -21.72 -2.35 -1.87
C LEU A 170 -21.32 -1.29 -2.91
N GLU A 171 -20.04 -0.91 -2.97
CA GLU A 171 -19.49 0.13 -3.86
C GLU A 171 -20.06 1.55 -3.64
N LEU A 172 -20.72 1.80 -2.50
CA LEU A 172 -21.21 3.12 -2.09
C LEU A 172 -20.09 3.95 -1.43
N LYS A 173 -19.07 4.30 -2.21
CA LYS A 173 -17.78 4.83 -1.72
C LYS A 173 -17.90 6.14 -0.93
N GLU A 174 -18.71 7.09 -1.38
CA GLU A 174 -18.88 8.38 -0.70
C GLU A 174 -19.58 8.23 0.67
N ASP A 175 -20.64 7.41 0.72
CA ASP A 175 -21.35 7.13 1.96
C ASP A 175 -20.47 6.33 2.94
N ALA A 176 -19.73 5.35 2.42
CA ALA A 176 -18.75 4.59 3.21
C ALA A 176 -17.69 5.52 3.82
N ARG A 177 -17.14 6.45 3.03
CA ARG A 177 -16.15 7.44 3.51
C ARG A 177 -16.73 8.29 4.64
N ARG A 178 -17.95 8.81 4.48
CA ARG A 178 -18.61 9.62 5.51
C ARG A 178 -18.82 8.83 6.82
N VAL A 179 -19.37 7.63 6.73
CA VAL A 179 -19.64 6.78 7.91
C VAL A 179 -18.35 6.35 8.60
N LEU A 180 -17.31 6.01 7.85
CA LEU A 180 -16.00 5.65 8.42
C LEU A 180 -15.35 6.85 9.11
N LEU A 181 -15.52 8.07 8.60
CA LEU A 181 -15.07 9.27 9.28
C LEU A 181 -15.81 9.46 10.61
N GLU A 182 -17.11 9.24 10.65
CA GLU A 182 -17.89 9.27 11.91
C GLU A 182 -17.41 8.17 12.90
N SER A 183 -17.14 6.97 12.41
CA SER A 183 -16.55 5.87 13.20
C SER A 183 -15.24 6.27 13.85
N VAL A 184 -14.36 6.91 13.08
CA VAL A 184 -13.04 7.36 13.53
C VAL A 184 -13.13 8.53 14.51
N HIS A 185 -14.14 9.41 14.40
CA HIS A 185 -14.40 10.42 15.43
C HIS A 185 -14.89 9.81 16.74
N ALA A 186 -15.71 8.75 16.67
CA ALA A 186 -16.24 8.06 17.84
C ALA A 186 -15.20 7.15 18.51
N PHE A 187 -14.34 6.49 17.73
CA PHE A 187 -13.29 5.61 18.23
C PHE A 187 -12.00 5.70 17.38
N PRO A 188 -11.14 6.72 17.63
CA PRO A 188 -9.94 6.99 16.84
C PRO A 188 -8.87 5.89 16.85
N CYS A 189 -8.90 4.98 17.82
CA CYS A 189 -7.87 3.93 17.93
C CYS A 189 -8.11 2.74 16.98
N ASN A 190 -9.24 2.67 16.27
CA ASN A 190 -9.47 1.59 15.31
C ASN A 190 -8.67 1.82 14.01
N TRP A 191 -7.46 1.28 13.93
CA TRP A 191 -6.59 1.45 12.76
C TRP A 191 -7.18 0.93 11.44
N SER A 192 -7.98 -0.14 11.47
CA SER A 192 -8.60 -0.67 10.25
C SER A 192 -9.57 0.33 9.60
N ALA A 193 -10.30 1.13 10.38
CA ALA A 193 -11.16 2.19 9.85
C ALA A 193 -10.34 3.24 9.10
N TRP A 194 -9.17 3.62 9.63
CA TRP A 194 -8.25 4.54 8.95
C TRP A 194 -7.70 3.96 7.65
N LEU A 195 -7.29 2.68 7.64
CA LEU A 195 -6.82 2.01 6.43
C LEU A 195 -7.91 1.91 5.36
N ASP A 196 -9.15 1.65 5.75
CA ASP A 196 -10.30 1.62 4.84
C ASP A 196 -10.60 3.01 4.26
N ILE A 197 -10.48 4.08 5.05
CA ILE A 197 -10.58 5.46 4.55
C ILE A 197 -9.46 5.76 3.54
N ILE A 198 -8.22 5.34 3.81
CA ILE A 198 -7.09 5.51 2.88
C ILE A 198 -7.40 4.79 1.56
N SER A 199 -7.86 3.54 1.62
CA SER A 199 -8.23 2.75 0.44
C SER A 199 -9.34 3.43 -0.40
N ILE A 200 -10.38 3.96 0.23
CA ILE A 200 -11.47 4.66 -0.50
C ILE A 200 -10.97 5.99 -1.08
N SER A 201 -10.22 6.76 -0.29
CA SER A 201 -9.64 8.04 -0.74
C SER A 201 -8.62 7.83 -1.85
N ALA A 202 -8.00 6.65 -1.90
CA ALA A 202 -7.09 6.28 -2.96
C ALA A 202 -7.80 6.10 -4.31
N ASP A 203 -8.98 5.49 -4.28
CA ASP A 203 -9.75 5.10 -5.47
C ASP A 203 -10.49 6.25 -6.16
N LEU A 204 -10.87 7.28 -5.42
CA LEU A 204 -11.72 8.37 -5.94
C LEU A 204 -10.97 9.30 -6.90
N ASP A 205 -9.66 9.12 -7.13
CA ASP A 205 -8.80 10.02 -7.92
C ASP A 205 -8.90 11.53 -7.49
N ASP A 206 -9.58 11.83 -6.38
CA ASP A 206 -10.03 13.16 -5.92
C ASP A 206 -8.97 13.95 -5.13
N ILE A 207 -7.78 13.38 -4.91
CA ILE A 207 -6.76 14.02 -4.07
C ILE A 207 -5.94 15.05 -4.87
N ASP A 208 -6.06 15.06 -6.20
CA ASP A 208 -5.53 16.13 -7.04
C ASP A 208 -6.43 17.39 -7.02
N ASN A 209 -7.67 17.28 -6.53
CA ASN A 209 -8.67 18.36 -6.46
C ASN A 209 -9.02 18.73 -5.00
N GLU A 210 -8.05 19.18 -4.20
CA GLU A 210 -8.33 19.88 -2.91
C GLU A 210 -9.30 19.16 -1.91
N GLY A 211 -9.68 17.90 -2.17
CA GLY A 211 -10.92 17.28 -1.70
C GLY A 211 -10.80 16.59 -0.34
N CYS A 212 -9.63 16.74 0.29
CA CYS A 212 -9.44 16.39 1.69
C CYS A 212 -9.40 17.63 2.60
N GLU A 213 -9.39 18.85 2.05
CA GLU A 213 -9.37 20.09 2.86
C GLU A 213 -10.71 20.36 3.58
N GLY A 214 -11.80 19.69 3.17
CA GLY A 214 -13.10 19.77 3.82
C GLY A 214 -13.31 18.80 5.00
N VAL A 215 -12.45 17.79 5.18
CA VAL A 215 -12.65 16.75 6.19
C VAL A 215 -11.86 17.09 7.45
N ARG A 216 -12.56 17.56 8.49
CA ARG A 216 -11.96 17.77 9.81
C ARG A 216 -11.60 16.41 10.40
N LEU A 217 -10.32 16.05 10.37
CA LEU A 217 -9.80 14.88 11.07
C LEU A 217 -9.89 15.10 12.60
N PRO A 218 -10.18 14.04 13.39
CA PRO A 218 -10.23 14.16 14.84
C PRO A 218 -8.90 14.69 15.39
N ALA A 219 -8.97 15.51 16.43
CA ALA A 219 -7.79 16.02 17.15
C ALA A 219 -7.19 14.94 18.04
N HIS A 220 -6.64 13.91 17.38
CA HIS A 220 -6.09 12.72 18.00
C HIS A 220 -4.73 12.38 17.38
N TRP A 221 -3.86 11.72 18.14
CA TRP A 221 -2.51 11.37 17.71
C TRP A 221 -2.50 10.31 16.59
N MET A 222 -3.54 9.46 16.50
CA MET A 222 -3.73 8.53 15.38
C MET A 222 -3.91 9.24 14.03
N SER A 223 -4.38 10.49 14.02
CA SER A 223 -4.52 11.27 12.78
C SER A 223 -3.14 11.49 12.13
N SER A 224 -2.06 11.62 12.90
CA SER A 224 -0.70 11.72 12.36
C SER A 224 -0.20 10.42 11.74
N PHE A 225 -0.61 9.26 12.28
CA PHE A 225 -0.35 7.96 11.64
C PHE A 225 -1.12 7.83 10.32
N PHE A 226 -2.38 8.24 10.31
CA PHE A 226 -3.20 8.28 9.10
C PHE A 226 -2.59 9.19 8.03
N GLU A 227 -2.20 10.43 8.38
CA GLU A 227 -1.56 11.36 7.46
C GLU A 227 -0.28 10.76 6.86
N ALA A 228 0.59 10.15 7.69
CA ALA A 228 1.82 9.51 7.22
C ALA A 228 1.55 8.33 6.26
N ALA A 229 0.56 7.49 6.56
CA ALA A 229 0.15 6.38 5.71
C ALA A 229 -0.50 6.87 4.40
N LEU A 230 -1.35 7.89 4.46
CA LEU A 230 -1.98 8.51 3.29
C LEU A 230 -0.93 9.12 2.36
N HIS A 231 0.08 9.82 2.90
CA HIS A 231 1.19 10.35 2.11
C HIS A 231 1.98 9.25 1.41
N MET A 232 2.16 8.08 2.05
CA MET A 232 2.81 6.92 1.42
C MET A 232 2.01 6.39 0.24
N GLU A 233 0.69 6.21 0.40
CA GLU A 233 -0.20 5.76 -0.68
C GLU A 233 -0.30 6.79 -1.83
N LEU A 234 -0.23 8.08 -1.50
CA LEU A 234 -0.15 9.19 -2.46
C LEU A 234 1.23 9.32 -3.14
N GLN A 235 2.18 8.43 -2.87
CA GLN A 235 3.54 8.48 -3.38
C GLN A 235 4.35 9.73 -2.96
N ARG A 236 3.86 10.50 -1.98
CA ARG A 236 4.55 11.64 -1.34
C ARG A 236 5.50 11.15 -0.25
N ASN A 237 6.49 10.36 -0.67
CA ASN A 237 7.33 9.55 0.22
C ASN A 237 8.26 10.36 1.13
N GLU A 238 8.66 11.57 0.73
CA GLU A 238 9.49 12.45 1.56
C GLU A 238 8.72 12.98 2.77
N SER A 239 7.52 13.52 2.54
CA SER A 239 6.62 13.97 3.62
C SER A 239 6.23 12.83 4.55
N ALA A 240 5.93 11.64 3.99
CA ALA A 240 5.64 10.45 4.78
C ALA A 240 6.83 10.06 5.69
N ARG A 241 8.05 10.06 5.14
CA ARG A 241 9.28 9.75 5.91
C ARG A 241 9.43 10.71 7.09
N ASP A 242 9.27 12.01 6.87
CA ASP A 242 9.51 13.02 7.91
C ASP A 242 8.48 12.88 9.04
N LEU A 243 7.21 12.63 8.71
CA LEU A 243 6.17 12.32 9.68
C LEU A 243 6.48 11.05 10.48
N TYR A 244 6.89 9.96 9.82
CA TYR A 244 7.26 8.72 10.53
C TYR A 244 8.52 8.87 11.40
N VAL A 245 9.50 9.68 10.98
CA VAL A 245 10.68 9.99 11.80
C VAL A 245 10.28 10.76 13.05
N MET A 246 9.35 11.71 12.95
CA MET A 246 8.79 12.40 14.11
C MET A 246 8.01 11.44 15.02
N LEU A 247 7.17 10.57 14.46
CA LEU A 247 6.45 9.55 15.23
C LEU A 247 7.40 8.58 15.95
N ARG A 248 8.52 8.21 15.31
CA ARG A 248 9.55 7.35 15.92
C ARG A 248 10.19 7.98 17.16
N ALA A 249 10.29 9.31 17.24
CA ALA A 249 10.81 9.97 18.45
C ALA A 249 9.89 9.73 19.67
N SER A 250 8.59 9.59 19.41
CA SER A 250 7.58 9.33 20.44
C SER A 250 7.35 7.84 20.69
N PHE A 251 7.58 7.01 19.67
CA PHE A 251 7.38 5.56 19.67
C PHE A 251 8.64 4.81 19.17
N PRO A 252 9.76 4.85 19.91
CA PRO A 252 11.06 4.35 19.42
C PRO A 252 11.12 2.83 19.26
N GLU A 253 10.26 2.10 19.97
CA GLU A 253 10.24 0.63 19.98
C GLU A 253 9.24 0.04 18.98
N SER A 254 8.44 0.85 18.29
CA SER A 254 7.39 0.34 17.39
C SER A 254 7.99 -0.32 16.14
N PRO A 255 7.80 -1.64 15.94
CA PRO A 255 8.28 -2.32 14.73
C PRO A 255 7.52 -1.88 13.49
N TYR A 256 6.27 -1.43 13.64
CA TYR A 256 5.47 -0.88 12.54
C TYR A 256 6.12 0.36 11.97
N ILE A 257 6.40 1.38 12.80
CA ILE A 257 7.00 2.64 12.35
C ILE A 257 8.37 2.37 11.70
N ALA A 258 9.18 1.49 12.31
CA ALA A 258 10.45 1.08 11.73
C ALA A 258 10.29 0.46 10.33
N SER A 259 9.30 -0.43 10.14
CA SER A 259 8.99 -0.99 8.82
C SER A 259 8.49 0.06 7.81
N GLN A 260 7.64 1.01 8.24
CA GLN A 260 7.16 2.07 7.36
C GLN A 260 8.28 3.01 6.92
N ILE A 261 9.19 3.38 7.82
CA ILE A 261 10.39 4.17 7.48
C ILE A 261 11.26 3.42 6.47
N ALA A 262 11.46 2.11 6.67
CA ALA A 262 12.22 1.29 5.73
C ALA A 262 11.55 1.26 4.34
N THR A 263 10.21 1.14 4.28
CA THR A 263 9.43 1.22 3.03
C THR A 263 9.51 2.61 2.40
N CYS A 264 9.50 3.70 3.16
CA CYS A 264 9.73 5.05 2.62
C CYS A 264 11.11 5.15 1.95
N PHE A 265 12.17 4.65 2.59
CA PHE A 265 13.50 4.62 1.97
C PHE A 265 13.55 3.77 0.71
N TYR A 266 12.84 2.63 0.70
CA TYR A 266 12.69 1.80 -0.50
C TYR A 266 12.01 2.57 -1.63
N ASN A 267 10.90 3.26 -1.35
CA ASN A 267 10.16 4.04 -2.32
C ASN A 267 10.97 5.21 -2.89
N LEU A 268 11.83 5.84 -2.07
CA LEU A 268 12.80 6.86 -2.45
C LEU A 268 14.06 6.30 -3.15
N ARG A 269 14.09 4.98 -3.40
CA ARG A 269 15.22 4.22 -3.97
C ARG A 269 16.53 4.40 -3.18
N ASN A 270 16.46 4.64 -1.88
CA ASN A 270 17.62 4.60 -1.00
C ASN A 270 17.73 3.19 -0.40
N PHE A 271 18.24 2.26 -1.20
CA PHE A 271 18.26 0.84 -0.86
C PHE A 271 19.21 0.53 0.30
N ASP A 272 20.30 1.28 0.46
CA ASP A 272 21.25 1.07 1.56
C ASP A 272 20.64 1.44 2.93
N ALA A 273 20.01 2.61 3.01
CA ALA A 273 19.33 3.02 4.25
C ALA A 273 18.14 2.11 4.57
N SER A 274 17.38 1.68 3.55
CA SER A 274 16.27 0.75 3.73
C SER A 274 16.74 -0.63 4.20
N GLN A 275 17.82 -1.16 3.61
CA GLN A 275 18.43 -2.43 4.01
C GLN A 275 18.87 -2.38 5.48
N ALA A 276 19.60 -1.34 5.88
CA ALA A 276 20.07 -1.19 7.26
C ALA A 276 18.90 -1.12 8.25
N ALA A 277 17.80 -0.44 7.90
CA ALA A 277 16.60 -0.35 8.72
C ALA A 277 15.91 -1.72 8.89
N PHE A 278 15.79 -2.51 7.81
CA PHE A 278 15.22 -3.86 7.88
C PHE A 278 16.12 -4.85 8.65
N GLU A 279 17.44 -4.72 8.54
CA GLU A 279 18.38 -5.53 9.32
C GLU A 279 18.31 -5.22 10.82
N GLU A 280 18.18 -3.94 11.20
CA GLU A 280 17.91 -3.53 12.58
C GLU A 280 16.57 -4.08 13.07
N LEU A 281 15.51 -3.96 12.26
CA LEU A 281 14.18 -4.47 12.60
C LEU A 281 14.21 -5.98 12.86
N ARG A 282 14.91 -6.75 12.03
CA ARG A 282 15.07 -8.20 12.20
C ARG A 282 15.94 -8.59 13.39
N ARG A 283 16.90 -7.75 13.77
CA ARG A 283 17.68 -7.99 15.02
C ARG A 283 16.82 -7.82 16.26
N ARG A 284 15.86 -6.88 16.24
CA ARG A 284 14.93 -6.64 17.36
C ARG A 284 13.80 -7.67 17.40
N ASP A 285 13.25 -8.02 16.24
CA ASP A 285 12.14 -8.96 16.10
C ASP A 285 12.47 -10.03 15.04
N PRO A 286 13.14 -11.13 15.43
CA PRO A 286 13.60 -12.15 14.50
C PRO A 286 12.49 -12.96 13.82
N TYR A 287 11.28 -12.98 14.39
CA TYR A 287 10.17 -13.82 13.92
C TYR A 287 9.13 -13.06 13.09
N ARG A 288 9.30 -11.75 12.92
CA ARG A 288 8.40 -10.91 12.11
C ARG A 288 8.58 -11.17 10.62
N LEU A 289 7.52 -11.66 9.95
CA LEU A 289 7.50 -11.84 8.49
C LEU A 289 6.85 -10.66 7.75
N SER A 290 6.06 -9.83 8.43
CA SER A 290 5.38 -8.68 7.82
C SER A 290 6.38 -7.66 7.26
N SER A 291 6.13 -7.21 6.02
CA SER A 291 6.97 -6.26 5.27
C SER A 291 8.35 -6.79 4.85
N LEU A 292 8.64 -8.08 5.04
CA LEU A 292 9.88 -8.69 4.55
C LEU A 292 9.86 -8.96 3.03
N ASP A 293 8.70 -8.92 2.40
CA ASP A 293 8.54 -8.91 0.95
C ASP A 293 9.32 -7.73 0.34
N THR A 294 9.18 -6.54 0.91
CA THR A 294 9.92 -5.33 0.49
C THR A 294 11.42 -5.49 0.74
N PHE A 295 11.82 -6.07 1.88
CA PHE A 295 13.22 -6.39 2.14
C PHE A 295 13.81 -7.36 1.12
N SER A 296 13.06 -8.39 0.73
CA SER A 296 13.50 -9.34 -0.29
C SER A 296 13.66 -8.70 -1.67
N ASN A 297 12.78 -7.75 -2.03
CA ASN A 297 12.92 -6.96 -3.26
C ASN A 297 14.20 -6.12 -3.26
N ILE A 298 14.59 -5.56 -2.10
CA ILE A 298 15.86 -4.82 -1.97
C ILE A 298 17.06 -5.74 -2.20
N LEU A 299 17.07 -6.91 -1.56
CA LEU A 299 18.16 -7.88 -1.72
C LEU A 299 18.25 -8.39 -3.16
N PHE A 300 17.09 -8.56 -3.82
CA PHE A 300 17.02 -8.92 -5.24
C PHE A 300 17.63 -7.82 -6.13
N VAL A 301 17.20 -6.55 -5.97
CA VAL A 301 17.71 -5.42 -6.75
C VAL A 301 19.21 -5.17 -6.52
N LYS A 302 19.72 -5.45 -5.32
CA LYS A 302 21.15 -5.39 -4.99
C LYS A 302 21.93 -6.65 -5.37
N GLU A 303 21.27 -7.65 -5.97
CA GLU A 303 21.84 -8.94 -6.38
C GLU A 303 22.55 -9.71 -5.24
N GLN A 304 22.10 -9.53 -3.99
CA GLN A 304 22.70 -10.16 -2.81
C GLN A 304 22.19 -11.58 -2.59
N ALA A 305 22.62 -12.51 -3.44
CA ALA A 305 22.12 -13.90 -3.45
C ALA A 305 22.32 -14.64 -2.11
N ALA A 306 23.43 -14.42 -1.41
CA ALA A 306 23.71 -15.08 -0.13
C ALA A 306 22.73 -14.62 0.97
N ALA A 307 22.52 -13.30 1.09
CA ALA A 307 21.60 -12.72 2.07
C ALA A 307 20.15 -13.15 1.78
N LEU A 308 19.75 -13.14 0.50
CA LEU A 308 18.41 -13.54 0.09
C LEU A 308 18.16 -15.04 0.33
N SER A 309 19.16 -15.90 0.08
CA SER A 309 19.07 -17.34 0.39
C SER A 309 18.92 -17.57 1.89
N HIS A 310 19.67 -16.84 2.72
CA HIS A 310 19.56 -16.92 4.16
C HIS A 310 18.17 -16.48 4.64
N LEU A 311 17.67 -15.36 4.12
CA LEU A 311 16.33 -14.85 4.40
C LEU A 311 15.24 -15.86 4.03
N ALA A 312 15.30 -16.46 2.83
CA ALA A 312 14.34 -17.45 2.38
C ALA A 312 14.33 -18.69 3.30
N ARG A 313 15.50 -19.18 3.72
CA ARG A 313 15.60 -20.30 4.67
C ARG A 313 15.01 -19.98 6.03
N GLN A 314 15.17 -18.75 6.51
CA GLN A 314 14.57 -18.32 7.77
C GLN A 314 13.06 -18.17 7.65
N ALA A 315 12.56 -17.55 6.58
CA ALA A 315 11.12 -17.39 6.36
C ALA A 315 10.40 -18.75 6.37
N VAL A 316 10.95 -19.76 5.68
CA VAL A 316 10.41 -21.13 5.68
C VAL A 316 10.42 -21.77 7.06
N LYS A 317 11.41 -21.48 7.91
CA LYS A 317 11.49 -22.01 9.29
C LYS A 317 10.47 -21.37 10.22
N ILE A 318 10.17 -20.08 10.02
CA ILE A 318 9.24 -19.33 10.86
C ILE A 318 7.81 -19.72 10.46
N ASP A 319 7.43 -19.44 9.22
CA ASP A 319 6.14 -19.84 8.66
C ASP A 319 6.22 -19.92 7.14
N LYS A 320 6.03 -21.13 6.63
CA LYS A 320 6.08 -21.44 5.19
C LYS A 320 4.84 -20.96 4.44
N TYR A 321 3.69 -20.86 5.09
CA TYR A 321 2.39 -20.64 4.45
C TYR A 321 1.90 -19.20 4.61
N THR A 322 2.82 -18.25 4.52
CA THR A 322 2.52 -16.81 4.45
C THR A 322 2.75 -16.28 3.03
N PRO A 323 1.94 -15.31 2.55
CA PRO A 323 2.18 -14.64 1.28
C PRO A 323 3.58 -14.03 1.19
N GLU A 324 4.06 -13.42 2.28
CA GLU A 324 5.38 -12.79 2.37
C GLU A 324 6.50 -13.82 2.22
N ALA A 325 6.42 -14.97 2.92
CA ALA A 325 7.41 -16.03 2.76
C ALA A 325 7.44 -16.57 1.32
N CYS A 326 6.28 -16.73 0.69
CA CYS A 326 6.19 -17.15 -0.71
C CYS A 326 6.85 -16.12 -1.65
N ILE A 327 6.69 -14.81 -1.42
CA ILE A 327 7.40 -13.79 -2.20
C ILE A 327 8.91 -13.88 -1.99
N ILE A 328 9.39 -14.00 -0.75
CA ILE A 328 10.82 -14.10 -0.45
C ILE A 328 11.45 -15.28 -1.21
N ILE A 329 10.77 -16.43 -1.21
CA ILE A 329 11.22 -17.63 -1.91
C ILE A 329 11.14 -17.44 -3.43
N GLY A 330 10.08 -16.80 -3.94
CA GLY A 330 9.92 -16.45 -5.35
C GLY A 330 11.07 -15.59 -5.85
N ASN A 331 11.39 -14.51 -5.13
CA ASN A 331 12.52 -13.63 -5.42
C ASN A 331 13.87 -14.37 -5.38
N TYR A 332 14.03 -15.32 -4.45
CA TYR A 332 15.22 -16.16 -4.41
C TYR A 332 15.38 -17.05 -5.66
N TYR A 333 14.29 -17.66 -6.15
CA TYR A 333 14.32 -18.46 -7.37
C TYR A 333 14.49 -17.59 -8.63
N SER A 334 13.85 -16.42 -8.66
CA SER A 334 14.02 -15.43 -9.71
C SER A 334 15.49 -15.00 -9.85
N LEU A 335 16.16 -14.69 -8.72
CA LEU A 335 17.58 -14.33 -8.73
C LEU A 335 18.49 -15.47 -9.20
N LYS A 336 18.04 -16.73 -9.08
CA LYS A 336 18.74 -17.89 -9.63
C LYS A 336 18.50 -18.13 -11.12
N GLY A 337 17.59 -17.38 -11.75
CA GLY A 337 17.13 -17.60 -13.12
C GLY A 337 16.10 -18.73 -13.27
N GLU A 338 15.57 -19.27 -12.17
CA GLU A 338 14.55 -20.33 -12.21
C GLU A 338 13.12 -19.72 -12.22
N HIS A 339 12.80 -18.98 -13.29
CA HIS A 339 11.57 -18.17 -13.41
C HIS A 339 10.27 -18.98 -13.26
N GLU A 340 10.22 -20.20 -13.81
CA GLU A 340 9.04 -21.08 -13.68
C GLU A 340 8.74 -21.42 -12.21
N LYS A 341 9.78 -21.68 -11.41
CA LYS A 341 9.61 -21.96 -9.98
C LYS A 341 9.21 -20.70 -9.23
N ALA A 342 9.78 -19.54 -9.59
CA ALA A 342 9.38 -18.27 -9.01
C ALA A 342 7.88 -18.02 -9.19
N VAL A 343 7.36 -18.21 -10.41
CA VAL A 343 5.92 -18.10 -10.70
C VAL A 343 5.08 -19.07 -9.88
N VAL A 344 5.52 -20.32 -9.67
CA VAL A 344 4.80 -21.27 -8.79
C VAL A 344 4.69 -20.73 -7.36
N TYR A 345 5.75 -20.11 -6.82
CA TYR A 345 5.69 -19.52 -5.48
C TYR A 345 4.85 -18.24 -5.43
N PHE A 346 4.90 -17.38 -6.45
CA PHE A 346 4.00 -16.22 -6.53
C PHE A 346 2.53 -16.65 -6.64
N ARG A 347 2.20 -17.69 -7.42
CA ARG A 347 0.86 -18.28 -7.45
C ARG A 347 0.43 -18.84 -6.10
N ARG A 348 1.35 -19.44 -5.33
CA ARG A 348 1.06 -19.88 -3.95
C ARG A 348 0.77 -18.70 -3.03
N ALA A 349 1.51 -17.59 -3.15
CA ALA A 349 1.20 -16.36 -2.41
C ALA A 349 -0.22 -15.86 -2.72
N LEU A 350 -0.61 -15.90 -4.00
CA LEU A 350 -1.93 -15.49 -4.46
C LEU A 350 -3.06 -16.45 -4.04
N ALA A 351 -2.76 -17.75 -3.89
CA ALA A 351 -3.71 -18.72 -3.34
C ALA A 351 -3.97 -18.49 -1.84
N LEU A 352 -2.98 -17.93 -1.11
CA LEU A 352 -3.14 -17.55 0.29
C LEU A 352 -3.82 -16.19 0.46
N ASN A 353 -3.48 -15.22 -0.40
CA ASN A 353 -4.11 -13.92 -0.44
C ASN A 353 -4.22 -13.42 -1.90
N ARG A 354 -5.44 -13.48 -2.45
CA ARG A 354 -5.72 -13.09 -3.84
C ARG A 354 -5.53 -11.60 -4.12
N HIS A 355 -5.73 -10.77 -3.10
CA HIS A 355 -5.63 -9.31 -3.18
C HIS A 355 -4.21 -8.79 -2.93
N PHE A 356 -3.21 -9.67 -2.89
CA PHE A 356 -1.84 -9.27 -2.64
C PHE A 356 -1.16 -8.71 -3.91
N THR A 357 -1.30 -7.40 -4.13
CA THR A 357 -0.79 -6.69 -5.32
C THR A 357 0.69 -6.96 -5.65
N PRO A 358 1.64 -6.98 -4.70
CA PRO A 358 3.05 -7.21 -5.03
C PRO A 358 3.30 -8.56 -5.72
N ALA A 359 2.56 -9.61 -5.35
CA ALA A 359 2.70 -10.93 -5.97
C ALA A 359 2.26 -10.95 -7.44
N TRP A 360 1.19 -10.22 -7.79
CA TRP A 360 0.75 -10.07 -9.19
C TRP A 360 1.79 -9.33 -10.04
N ILE A 361 2.38 -8.26 -9.51
CA ILE A 361 3.42 -7.48 -10.19
C ILE A 361 4.67 -8.33 -10.42
N LEU A 362 5.17 -9.01 -9.37
CA LEU A 362 6.35 -9.88 -9.49
C LEU A 362 6.10 -11.04 -10.45
N MET A 363 4.91 -11.65 -10.42
CA MET A 363 4.55 -12.68 -11.39
C MET A 363 4.54 -12.14 -12.84
N GLY A 364 4.08 -10.90 -13.05
CA GLY A 364 4.18 -10.22 -14.34
C GLY A 364 5.62 -10.02 -14.82
N HIS A 365 6.54 -9.67 -13.90
CA HIS A 365 7.97 -9.57 -14.21
C HIS A 365 8.57 -10.91 -14.62
N GLU A 366 8.27 -12.00 -13.90
CA GLU A 366 8.75 -13.34 -14.29
C GLU A 366 8.20 -13.78 -15.66
N PHE A 367 6.94 -13.46 -15.97
CA PHE A 367 6.37 -13.75 -17.28
C PHE A 367 7.06 -12.97 -18.40
N MET A 368 7.49 -11.73 -18.13
CA MET A 368 8.29 -10.94 -19.08
C MET A 368 9.66 -11.57 -19.34
N GLU A 369 10.36 -12.04 -18.30
CA GLU A 369 11.64 -12.74 -18.46
C GLU A 369 11.49 -14.05 -19.25
N MET A 370 10.38 -14.77 -19.05
CA MET A 370 10.02 -15.95 -19.84
C MET A 370 9.46 -15.62 -21.24
N LYS A 371 9.39 -14.33 -21.62
CA LYS A 371 8.83 -13.83 -22.89
C LYS A 371 7.35 -14.19 -23.12
N ASN A 372 6.62 -14.52 -22.06
CA ASN A 372 5.17 -14.74 -22.11
C ASN A 372 4.44 -13.42 -21.85
N THR A 373 4.37 -12.57 -22.88
CA THR A 373 3.79 -11.24 -22.79
C THR A 373 2.29 -11.25 -22.50
N ALA A 374 1.54 -12.25 -22.99
CA ALA A 374 0.10 -12.37 -22.75
C ALA A 374 -0.21 -12.56 -21.25
N ALA A 375 0.45 -13.53 -20.61
CA ALA A 375 0.28 -13.78 -19.18
C ALA A 375 0.79 -12.61 -18.33
N ALA A 376 1.84 -11.91 -18.76
CA ALA A 376 2.33 -10.71 -18.10
C ALA A 376 1.29 -9.58 -18.12
N ILE A 377 0.64 -9.33 -19.26
CA ILE A 377 -0.42 -8.31 -19.39
C ILE A 377 -1.56 -8.63 -18.43
N ASP A 378 -2.03 -9.88 -18.38
CA ASP A 378 -3.11 -10.27 -17.49
C ASP A 378 -2.75 -10.05 -16.02
N ALA A 379 -1.53 -10.44 -15.62
CA ALA A 379 -1.04 -10.26 -14.26
C ALA A 379 -0.92 -8.78 -13.85
N TYR A 380 -0.44 -7.91 -14.74
CA TYR A 380 -0.39 -6.48 -14.44
C TYR A 380 -1.76 -5.82 -14.46
N ARG A 381 -2.68 -6.26 -15.33
CA ARG A 381 -4.07 -5.75 -15.35
C ARG A 381 -4.78 -6.09 -14.06
N THR A 382 -4.64 -7.32 -13.54
CA THR A 382 -5.21 -7.69 -12.25
C THR A 382 -4.56 -6.92 -11.09
N ALA A 383 -3.25 -6.67 -11.15
CA ALA A 383 -2.58 -5.81 -10.17
C ALA A 383 -3.19 -4.38 -10.14
N VAL A 384 -3.41 -3.79 -11.31
CA VAL A 384 -4.04 -2.46 -11.44
C VAL A 384 -5.48 -2.45 -10.96
N THR A 385 -6.27 -3.51 -11.21
CA THR A 385 -7.66 -3.58 -10.73
C THR A 385 -7.73 -3.66 -9.21
N ILE A 386 -6.74 -4.29 -8.57
CA ILE A 386 -6.67 -4.41 -7.10
C ILE A 386 -6.16 -3.10 -6.48
N ASN A 387 -5.07 -2.55 -7.01
CA ASN A 387 -4.51 -1.27 -6.55
C ASN A 387 -4.14 -0.39 -7.74
N ARG A 388 -4.97 0.61 -8.00
CA ARG A 388 -4.80 1.54 -9.11
C ARG A 388 -3.64 2.53 -8.91
N ARG A 389 -3.16 2.70 -7.68
CA ARG A 389 -2.07 3.63 -7.32
C ARG A 389 -0.69 3.01 -7.33
N ASP A 390 -0.57 1.69 -7.49
CA ASP A 390 0.74 1.07 -7.66
C ASP A 390 1.28 1.36 -9.07
N TYR A 391 2.19 2.34 -9.14
CA TYR A 391 2.81 2.76 -10.38
C TYR A 391 3.60 1.64 -11.08
N ARG A 392 4.06 0.62 -10.33
CA ARG A 392 4.88 -0.47 -10.88
C ARG A 392 4.08 -1.34 -11.84
N ALA A 393 2.80 -1.57 -11.55
CA ALA A 393 1.91 -2.31 -12.44
C ALA A 393 1.67 -1.56 -13.76
N TRP A 394 1.43 -0.24 -13.68
CA TRP A 394 1.30 0.63 -14.87
C TRP A 394 2.58 0.68 -15.69
N TYR A 395 3.73 0.79 -15.03
CA TYR A 395 5.04 0.78 -15.68
C TYR A 395 5.32 -0.58 -16.34
N GLY A 396 5.01 -1.69 -15.67
CA GLY A 396 5.13 -3.05 -16.21
C GLY A 396 4.25 -3.28 -17.44
N LEU A 397 3.01 -2.76 -17.45
CA LEU A 397 2.17 -2.73 -18.67
C LEU A 397 2.86 -1.95 -19.78
N GLY A 398 3.33 -0.73 -19.50
CA GLY A 398 4.06 0.09 -20.48
C GLY A 398 5.25 -0.65 -21.09
N GLN A 399 6.08 -1.29 -20.28
CA GLN A 399 7.23 -2.10 -20.73
C GLN A 399 6.80 -3.29 -21.57
N THR A 400 5.70 -3.95 -21.21
CA THR A 400 5.18 -5.10 -21.95
C THR A 400 4.67 -4.70 -23.33
N TYR A 401 3.96 -3.58 -23.43
CA TYR A 401 3.49 -3.05 -24.72
C TYR A 401 4.63 -2.46 -25.57
N GLU A 402 5.66 -1.91 -24.95
CA GLU A 402 6.89 -1.47 -25.63
C GLU A 402 7.63 -2.66 -26.25
N LEU A 403 7.74 -3.79 -25.53
CA LEU A 403 8.33 -5.03 -26.05
C LEU A 403 7.55 -5.60 -27.25
N LEU A 404 6.24 -5.35 -27.31
CA LEU A 404 5.37 -5.68 -28.45
C LEU A 404 5.46 -4.67 -29.60
N SER A 405 6.31 -3.64 -29.51
CA SER A 405 6.42 -2.52 -30.45
C SER A 405 5.11 -1.72 -30.61
N LEU A 406 4.19 -1.82 -29.64
CA LEU A 406 2.92 -1.10 -29.59
C LEU A 406 3.11 0.22 -28.83
N HIS A 407 3.97 1.09 -29.36
CA HIS A 407 4.43 2.29 -28.66
C HIS A 407 3.29 3.26 -28.26
N PHE A 408 2.20 3.34 -29.03
CA PHE A 408 1.06 4.20 -28.69
C PHE A 408 0.34 3.75 -27.41
N TYR A 409 0.18 2.43 -27.24
CA TYR A 409 -0.40 1.85 -26.04
C TYR A 409 0.58 1.98 -24.86
N ALA A 410 1.86 1.71 -25.08
CA ALA A 410 2.89 1.90 -24.06
C ALA A 410 2.89 3.33 -23.51
N LEU A 411 2.76 4.34 -24.39
CA LEU A 411 2.69 5.74 -23.99
C LEU A 411 1.50 6.05 -23.08
N PHE A 412 0.33 5.44 -23.33
CA PHE A 412 -0.84 5.60 -22.47
C PHE A 412 -0.57 5.09 -21.05
N TYR A 413 0.01 3.90 -20.92
CA TYR A 413 0.32 3.30 -19.63
C TYR A 413 1.45 4.02 -18.90
N TYR A 414 2.50 4.45 -19.62
CA TYR A 414 3.56 5.26 -19.03
C TYR A 414 3.08 6.64 -18.57
N ARG A 415 2.13 7.27 -19.28
CA ARG A 415 1.50 8.51 -18.80
C ARG A 415 0.73 8.31 -17.49
N ARG A 416 0.02 7.17 -17.33
CA ARG A 416 -0.65 6.81 -16.08
C ARG A 416 0.33 6.52 -14.94
N ALA A 417 1.45 5.86 -15.23
CA ALA A 417 2.51 5.68 -14.23
C ALA A 417 3.09 7.03 -13.81
N MET A 418 3.34 7.93 -14.77
CA MET A 418 3.90 9.26 -14.54
C MET A 418 2.99 10.17 -13.73
N SER A 419 1.66 10.11 -13.91
CA SER A 419 0.75 10.88 -13.06
C SER A 419 0.84 10.49 -11.58
N LEU A 420 1.21 9.24 -11.27
CA LEU A 420 1.40 8.77 -9.90
C LEU A 420 2.77 9.17 -9.32
N ARG A 421 3.82 9.21 -10.16
CA ARG A 421 5.18 9.63 -9.78
C ARG A 421 5.76 10.60 -10.82
N PRO A 422 5.41 11.89 -10.75
CA PRO A 422 5.88 12.88 -11.72
C PRO A 422 7.40 13.11 -11.65
N ASP A 423 8.02 12.84 -10.50
CA ASP A 423 9.44 13.07 -10.26
C ASP A 423 10.34 11.86 -10.62
N ASP A 424 9.79 10.72 -11.05
CA ASP A 424 10.61 9.56 -11.45
C ASP A 424 11.13 9.73 -12.90
N ALA A 425 12.43 10.02 -13.01
CA ALA A 425 13.12 10.19 -14.30
C ALA A 425 12.97 8.97 -15.24
N ARG A 426 12.83 7.75 -14.71
CA ARG A 426 12.72 6.53 -15.55
C ARG A 426 11.45 6.52 -16.40
N MET A 427 10.35 7.05 -15.87
CA MET A 427 9.08 7.12 -16.60
C MET A 427 9.18 8.11 -17.75
N TRP A 428 9.79 9.27 -17.50
CA TRP A 428 10.08 10.27 -18.54
C TRP A 428 11.00 9.71 -19.63
N CYS A 429 12.06 8.99 -19.24
CA CYS A 429 12.92 8.28 -20.17
C CYS A 429 12.13 7.26 -21.01
N ALA A 430 11.33 6.39 -20.40
CA ALA A 430 10.55 5.38 -21.13
C ALA A 430 9.54 6.00 -22.11
N MET A 431 8.86 7.09 -21.71
CA MET A 431 8.00 7.87 -22.61
C MET A 431 8.79 8.48 -23.77
N ALA A 432 9.97 9.04 -23.50
CA ALA A 432 10.82 9.63 -24.51
C ALA A 432 11.31 8.59 -25.53
N GLN A 433 11.64 7.38 -25.07
CA GLN A 433 11.97 6.24 -25.94
C GLN A 433 10.79 5.88 -26.86
N CYS A 434 9.59 5.79 -26.31
CA CYS A 434 8.38 5.55 -27.11
C CYS A 434 8.17 6.64 -28.17
N TYR A 435 8.38 7.92 -27.84
CA TYR A 435 8.27 9.01 -28.82
C TYR A 435 9.36 8.95 -29.90
N ASP A 436 10.59 8.59 -29.53
CA ASP A 436 11.71 8.41 -30.46
C ASP A 436 11.41 7.29 -31.48
N HIS A 437 10.87 6.16 -31.02
CA HIS A 437 10.40 5.07 -31.89
C HIS A 437 9.22 5.46 -32.80
N MET A 438 8.44 6.48 -32.44
CA MET A 438 7.39 7.06 -33.28
C MET A 438 7.87 8.18 -34.21
N ASP A 439 9.18 8.46 -34.26
CA ASP A 439 9.78 9.61 -34.97
C ASP A 439 9.29 10.99 -34.50
N ARG A 440 8.73 11.06 -33.29
CA ARG A 440 8.25 12.28 -32.63
C ARG A 440 9.36 12.92 -31.78
N LYS A 441 10.41 13.37 -32.48
CA LYS A 441 11.66 13.83 -31.86
C LYS A 441 11.49 15.06 -30.96
N ALA A 442 10.60 15.99 -31.32
CA ALA A 442 10.37 17.21 -30.53
C ALA A 442 9.79 16.90 -29.15
N GLU A 443 8.85 15.96 -29.07
CA GLU A 443 8.27 15.49 -27.81
C GLU A 443 9.23 14.62 -27.01
N ALA A 444 10.03 13.78 -27.69
CA ALA A 444 11.08 13.00 -27.07
C ALA A 444 12.11 13.89 -26.36
N LEU A 445 12.59 14.95 -27.03
CA LEU A 445 13.52 15.94 -26.45
C LEU A 445 12.96 16.55 -25.16
N LYS A 446 11.72 17.04 -25.18
CA LYS A 446 11.06 17.61 -23.99
C LYS A 446 10.98 16.60 -22.84
N CYS A 447 10.69 15.33 -23.14
CA CYS A 447 10.61 14.28 -22.12
C CYS A 447 11.98 13.95 -21.53
N TYR A 448 13.02 13.82 -22.36
CA TYR A 448 14.37 13.58 -21.85
C TYR A 448 14.93 14.78 -21.06
N GLU A 449 14.63 16.02 -21.46
CA GLU A 449 15.00 17.21 -20.68
C GLU A 449 14.35 17.19 -19.30
N LYS A 450 13.06 16.83 -19.21
CA LYS A 450 12.38 16.63 -17.92
C LYS A 450 13.02 15.51 -17.11
N ALA A 451 13.33 14.38 -17.74
CA ALA A 451 14.01 13.26 -17.07
C ALA A 451 15.35 13.70 -16.45
N HIS A 452 16.12 14.50 -17.19
CA HIS A 452 17.38 15.08 -16.70
C HIS A 452 17.17 16.01 -15.50
N ARG A 453 16.16 16.90 -15.56
CA ARG A 453 15.82 17.81 -14.45
C ARG A 453 15.37 17.07 -13.18
N CYS A 454 14.63 15.98 -13.34
CA CYS A 454 14.17 15.14 -12.23
C CYS A 454 15.29 14.28 -11.59
N GLY A 455 16.52 14.34 -12.11
CA GLY A 455 17.65 13.60 -11.57
C GLY A 455 17.70 12.16 -12.08
N ASP A 456 18.20 12.00 -13.31
CA ASP A 456 18.40 10.68 -13.89
C ASP A 456 19.57 9.93 -13.22
N ARG A 457 19.24 9.04 -12.28
CA ARG A 457 20.21 8.18 -11.58
C ARG A 457 20.89 7.17 -12.52
N GLU A 458 20.20 6.73 -13.57
CA GLU A 458 20.70 5.74 -14.53
C GLU A 458 21.52 6.38 -15.65
N ARG A 459 21.53 7.73 -15.73
CA ARG A 459 22.30 8.55 -16.68
C ARG A 459 22.03 8.17 -18.15
N MET A 460 20.82 7.71 -18.44
CA MET A 460 20.35 7.30 -19.76
C MET A 460 19.81 8.47 -20.60
N ALA A 461 19.30 9.52 -19.95
CA ALA A 461 18.67 10.68 -20.59
C ALA A 461 19.70 11.55 -21.34
N LEU A 462 20.82 11.88 -20.71
CA LEU A 462 21.87 12.75 -21.27
C LEU A 462 22.48 12.22 -22.59
N PRO A 463 22.90 10.94 -22.69
CA PRO A 463 23.39 10.38 -23.95
C PRO A 463 22.35 10.47 -25.08
N ARG A 464 21.07 10.22 -24.75
CA ARG A 464 19.97 10.24 -25.73
C ARG A 464 19.61 11.66 -26.16
N LEU A 465 19.65 12.64 -25.25
CA LEU A 465 19.53 14.07 -25.58
C LEU A 465 20.62 14.52 -26.54
N ALA A 466 21.88 14.23 -26.21
CA ALA A 466 23.01 14.64 -27.04
C ALA A 466 22.92 14.05 -28.46
N ARG A 467 22.52 12.78 -28.57
CA ARG A 467 22.27 12.12 -29.86
C ARG A 467 21.13 12.79 -30.63
N LEU A 468 19.99 13.05 -29.99
CA LEU A 468 18.84 13.68 -30.64
C LEU A 468 19.12 15.10 -31.13
N HIS A 469 19.83 15.92 -30.34
CA HIS A 469 20.23 17.27 -30.78
C HIS A 469 21.23 17.25 -31.93
N ARG A 470 22.17 16.28 -31.92
CA ARG A 470 23.09 16.08 -33.06
C ARG A 470 22.30 15.71 -34.32
N ASP A 471 21.35 14.80 -34.20
CA ASP A 471 20.54 14.34 -35.32
C ASP A 471 19.56 15.43 -35.81
N HIS A 472 19.21 16.41 -34.97
CA HIS A 472 18.45 17.62 -35.34
C HIS A 472 19.31 18.75 -35.95
N GLY A 473 20.65 18.63 -35.89
CA GLY A 473 21.60 19.64 -36.41
C GLY A 473 22.06 20.68 -35.39
N ASP A 474 21.57 20.65 -34.14
CA ASP A 474 21.93 21.56 -33.06
C ASP A 474 23.25 21.15 -32.38
N ARG A 475 24.36 21.22 -33.14
CA ARG A 475 25.69 20.77 -32.70
C ARG A 475 26.19 21.47 -31.43
N ARG A 476 25.81 22.73 -31.22
CA ARG A 476 26.17 23.49 -30.00
C ARG A 476 25.55 22.90 -28.74
N GLN A 477 24.26 22.56 -28.78
CA GLN A 477 23.57 21.97 -27.62
C GLN A 477 24.03 20.53 -27.40
N ALA A 478 24.25 19.76 -28.48
CA ALA A 478 24.84 18.43 -28.38
C ALA A 478 26.22 18.45 -27.70
N ALA A 479 27.10 19.39 -28.08
CA ALA A 479 28.41 19.56 -27.46
C ALA A 479 28.31 19.92 -25.96
N ALA A 480 27.35 20.78 -25.59
CA ALA A 480 27.09 21.12 -24.19
C ALA A 480 26.69 19.88 -23.37
N TYR A 481 25.76 19.06 -23.87
CA TYR A 481 25.36 17.82 -23.18
C TYR A 481 26.50 16.81 -23.10
N TYR A 482 27.32 16.66 -24.15
CA TYR A 482 28.52 15.81 -24.10
C TYR A 482 29.55 16.30 -23.08
N SER A 483 29.74 17.62 -22.95
CA SER A 483 30.63 18.17 -21.92
C SER A 483 30.11 17.88 -20.51
N GLN A 484 28.80 18.03 -20.29
CA GLN A 484 28.16 17.72 -19.01
C GLN A 484 28.27 16.21 -18.66
N MET A 485 28.16 15.32 -19.65
CA MET A 485 28.40 13.88 -19.46
C MET A 485 29.84 13.58 -19.03
N LEU A 486 30.81 14.28 -19.61
CA LEU A 486 32.24 14.10 -19.33
C LEU A 486 32.61 14.66 -17.94
N GLU A 487 31.95 15.73 -17.50
CA GLU A 487 32.05 16.25 -16.14
C GLU A 487 31.49 15.26 -15.11
N GLN A 488 30.32 14.67 -15.36
CA GLN A 488 29.69 13.68 -14.47
C GLN A 488 30.44 12.35 -14.37
N SER A 489 31.33 12.04 -15.32
CA SER A 489 32.18 10.86 -15.34
C SER A 489 33.59 11.11 -14.77
N GLY A 490 33.86 12.33 -14.26
CA GLY A 490 35.13 12.66 -13.62
C GLY A 490 36.27 13.02 -14.58
N HIS A 491 36.00 13.14 -15.89
CA HIS A 491 36.98 13.46 -16.93
C HIS A 491 36.83 14.90 -17.45
N ALA A 492 36.79 15.88 -16.54
CA ALA A 492 36.57 17.30 -16.86
C ALA A 492 37.59 17.91 -17.85
N ARG A 493 38.85 17.44 -17.86
CA ARG A 493 39.88 17.92 -18.80
C ARG A 493 39.68 17.45 -20.25
N VAL A 494 39.03 16.31 -20.45
CA VAL A 494 38.72 15.76 -21.79
C VAL A 494 37.41 16.36 -22.33
N ALA A 495 36.50 16.76 -21.43
CA ALA A 495 35.23 17.43 -21.75
C ALA A 495 35.40 18.66 -22.64
N ASN A 496 36.30 19.56 -22.26
CA ASN A 496 36.53 20.82 -22.98
C ASN A 496 37.19 20.61 -24.35
N VAL A 497 38.03 19.59 -24.49
CA VAL A 497 38.69 19.27 -25.76
C VAL A 497 37.71 18.58 -26.70
N ALA A 498 36.93 17.60 -26.23
CA ALA A 498 35.93 16.92 -27.05
C ALA A 498 34.78 17.84 -27.50
N ALA A 499 34.34 18.77 -26.64
CA ALA A 499 33.34 19.78 -27.00
C ALA A 499 33.85 20.74 -28.10
N GLY A 500 35.15 21.07 -28.09
CA GLY A 500 35.77 21.85 -29.15
C GLY A 500 35.76 21.15 -30.51
N TRP A 501 36.04 19.85 -30.55
CA TRP A 501 36.06 19.05 -31.78
C TRP A 501 34.66 18.81 -32.38
N VAL A 502 33.62 18.64 -31.56
CA VAL A 502 32.23 18.47 -32.03
C VAL A 502 31.63 19.78 -32.56
N CYS A 503 32.08 20.94 -32.06
CA CYS A 503 31.66 22.24 -32.59
C CYS A 503 32.38 22.67 -33.88
N LEU A 504 33.55 22.08 -34.17
CA LEU A 504 34.39 22.43 -35.32
C LEU A 504 34.11 21.59 -36.58
N MET A 505 33.41 20.45 -36.46
CA MET A 505 32.88 19.67 -37.58
C MET A 505 31.44 20.04 -37.90
#